data_AF-A0A9E6RIE6-F1
#
_entry.id   AF-A0A9E6RIE6-F1
#
_cell.length_a   1.000
_cell.length_b   1.000
_cell.length_c   1.000
_cell.angle_alpha   90.00
_cell.angle_beta   90.00
_cell.angle_gamma   90.00
#
_symmetry.space_group_name_H-M   'P 1'
#
loop_
_entity.id
_entity.type
_entity.pdbx_description
1 polymer ?
#
loop_
_entity_poly.entity_id
_entity_poly.type
_entity_poly.pdbx_seq_one_letter_code
_entity_poly.pdbx_strand_id
1 'polypeptide(L)'
;MTDRTRTTLSRRALLGSTAAAATLAAARTLLPGGAFAQAAGPEVKKATLGYIALTDSAPLIIAKERGLFAKYGMPDVEVAKQASWGTTRDNLELGSSAGGIDGAHILTPMPYMLHTGRITKNNQPLPMAILARLNTNGQGISVANSHADLKIGLDAKPLADRFRQLVASGKEGKA
;
A
#
# COMPACT_ATOMS: atom_id res chain seq x y z
N MET A 1 -61.25 -24.04 44.39
CA MET A 1 -60.62 -24.90 43.37
C MET A 1 -60.83 -24.28 41.99
N THR A 2 -59.76 -23.67 41.49
CA THR A 2 -59.34 -23.57 40.07
C THR A 2 -60.32 -23.02 39.03
N ASP A 3 -60.23 -21.71 38.79
CA ASP A 3 -60.55 -21.06 37.50
C ASP A 3 -59.47 -21.46 36.46
N ARG A 4 -59.88 -22.12 35.38
CA ARG A 4 -59.02 -22.39 34.21
C ARG A 4 -59.46 -21.45 33.08
N THR A 5 -58.78 -20.31 32.97
CA THR A 5 -58.78 -19.48 31.77
C THR A 5 -58.34 -20.31 30.57
N ARG A 6 -59.31 -20.66 29.72
CA ARG A 6 -59.09 -21.40 28.48
C ARG A 6 -58.68 -20.40 27.40
N THR A 7 -57.39 -20.25 27.15
CA THR A 7 -56.83 -19.44 26.06
C THR A 7 -57.29 -20.00 24.72
N THR A 8 -58.31 -19.39 24.12
CA THR A 8 -58.76 -19.74 22.77
C THR A 8 -57.79 -19.14 21.75
N LEU A 9 -57.01 -19.99 21.09
CA LEU A 9 -56.18 -19.60 19.93
C LEU A 9 -57.09 -19.09 18.80
N SER A 10 -57.07 -17.78 18.56
CA SER A 10 -57.81 -17.13 17.48
C SER A 10 -57.16 -17.45 16.12
N ARG A 11 -57.98 -17.78 15.11
CA ARG A 11 -57.52 -18.00 13.72
C ARG A 11 -56.66 -16.86 13.18
N ARG A 12 -56.94 -15.62 13.59
CA ARG A 12 -56.17 -14.43 13.20
C ARG A 12 -54.78 -14.41 13.85
N ALA A 13 -54.68 -14.84 15.11
CA ALA A 13 -53.40 -15.00 15.80
C ALA A 13 -52.59 -16.13 15.16
N LEU A 14 -53.26 -17.23 14.79
CA LEU A 14 -52.62 -18.35 14.09
C LEU A 14 -52.06 -17.92 12.72
N LEU A 15 -52.87 -17.27 11.88
CA LEU A 15 -52.46 -16.78 10.56
C LEU A 15 -51.36 -15.70 10.63
N GLY A 16 -51.43 -14.79 11.61
CA GLY A 16 -50.37 -13.80 11.82
C GLY A 16 -49.06 -14.44 12.25
N SER A 17 -49.12 -15.44 13.13
CA SER A 17 -47.94 -16.16 13.62
C SER A 17 -47.29 -17.06 12.56
N THR A 18 -48.09 -17.71 11.71
CA THR A 18 -47.57 -18.58 10.63
C THR A 18 -46.98 -17.77 9.49
N ALA A 19 -47.58 -16.63 9.13
CA ALA A 19 -47.02 -15.73 8.12
C ALA A 19 -45.64 -15.19 8.54
N ALA A 20 -45.51 -14.73 9.80
CA ALA A 20 -44.24 -14.25 10.33
C ALA A 20 -43.17 -15.35 10.38
N ALA A 21 -43.54 -16.56 10.82
CA ALA A 21 -42.63 -17.71 10.87
C ALA A 21 -42.16 -18.13 9.46
N ALA A 22 -43.06 -18.15 8.47
CA ALA A 22 -42.73 -18.48 7.09
C ALA A 22 -41.78 -17.47 6.45
N THR A 23 -41.98 -16.16 6.70
CA THR A 23 -41.07 -15.11 6.21
C THR A 23 -39.68 -15.21 6.84
N LEU A 24 -39.60 -15.52 8.14
CA LEU A 24 -38.31 -15.65 8.83
C LEU A 24 -37.56 -16.93 8.39
N ALA A 25 -38.28 -18.02 8.16
CA ALA A 25 -37.70 -19.25 7.63
C ALA A 25 -37.16 -19.06 6.21
N ALA A 26 -37.91 -18.38 5.34
CA ALA A 26 -37.46 -18.04 3.99
C ALA A 26 -36.29 -17.04 3.98
N ALA A 27 -36.25 -16.08 4.90
CA ALA A 27 -35.11 -15.17 5.03
C ALA A 27 -33.82 -15.91 5.42
N ARG A 28 -33.90 -16.95 6.26
CA ARG A 28 -32.76 -17.77 6.67
C ARG A 28 -32.26 -18.71 5.56
N THR A 29 -33.12 -19.16 4.66
CA THR A 29 -32.69 -19.93 3.49
C THR A 29 -32.01 -19.06 2.43
N LEU A 30 -32.42 -17.80 2.31
CA LEU A 30 -31.79 -16.82 1.41
C LEU A 30 -30.46 -16.28 1.95
N LEU A 31 -30.27 -16.29 3.28
CA LEU A 31 -29.07 -15.81 3.96
C LEU A 31 -28.55 -16.89 4.94
N PRO A 32 -28.07 -18.05 4.46
CA PRO A 32 -27.68 -19.18 5.32
C PRO A 32 -26.51 -18.86 6.25
N GLY A 33 -25.72 -17.82 5.94
CA GLY A 33 -24.67 -17.28 6.81
C GLY A 33 -25.08 -16.08 7.67
N GLY A 34 -26.32 -15.59 7.57
CA GLY A 34 -26.74 -14.31 8.12
C GLY A 34 -26.43 -13.12 7.21
N ALA A 35 -27.17 -12.02 7.38
CA ALA A 35 -26.84 -10.74 6.75
C ALA A 35 -25.86 -9.98 7.66
N PHE A 36 -24.58 -10.04 7.33
CA PHE A 36 -23.59 -9.16 7.96
C PHE A 36 -23.64 -7.82 7.24
N ALA A 37 -24.09 -6.78 7.94
CA ALA A 37 -23.83 -5.42 7.51
C ALA A 37 -22.33 -5.19 7.68
N GLN A 38 -21.56 -5.32 6.60
CA GLN A 38 -20.16 -4.89 6.59
C GLN A 38 -20.18 -3.38 6.90
N ALA A 39 -19.57 -2.99 8.02
CA ALA A 39 -19.50 -1.60 8.41
C ALA A 39 -18.88 -0.80 7.25
N ALA A 40 -19.50 0.31 6.87
CA ALA A 40 -18.98 1.15 5.80
C ALA A 40 -17.64 1.76 6.23
N GLY A 41 -16.53 1.32 5.62
CA GLY A 41 -15.20 1.86 5.88
C GLY A 41 -14.08 0.81 5.80
N PRO A 42 -12.81 1.23 5.96
CA PRO A 42 -11.67 0.33 5.95
C PRO A 42 -11.63 -0.54 7.22
N GLU A 43 -11.09 -1.75 7.10
CA GLU A 43 -10.96 -2.72 8.19
C GLU A 43 -10.03 -2.22 9.30
N VAL A 44 -9.06 -1.38 8.94
CA VAL A 44 -8.13 -0.70 9.84
C VAL A 44 -8.01 0.79 9.48
N LYS A 45 -7.74 1.62 10.48
CA LYS A 45 -7.64 3.08 10.32
C LYS A 45 -6.21 3.60 10.16
N LYS A 46 -5.21 2.73 10.40
CA LYS A 46 -3.78 3.02 10.40
C LYS A 46 -3.07 2.22 9.31
N ALA A 47 -2.06 2.84 8.72
CA ALA A 47 -0.99 2.20 7.97
C ALA A 47 0.27 3.06 8.10
N THR A 48 1.45 2.46 8.19
CA THR A 48 2.72 3.19 8.19
C THR A 48 3.34 3.09 6.80
N LEU A 49 3.38 4.21 6.08
CA LEU A 49 3.82 4.30 4.69
C LEU A 49 5.18 5.00 4.59
N GLY A 50 6.18 4.31 4.08
CA GLY A 50 7.52 4.86 3.88
C GLY A 50 7.63 5.81 2.68
N TYR A 51 8.52 6.80 2.79
CA TYR A 51 8.94 7.61 1.64
C TYR A 51 10.42 8.00 1.70
N ILE A 52 11.04 8.19 0.53
CA ILE A 52 12.34 8.87 0.39
C ILE A 52 12.09 10.33 0.05
N ALA A 53 12.94 11.24 0.53
CA ALA A 53 12.84 12.67 0.32
C ALA A 53 13.16 13.09 -1.14
N LEU A 54 12.29 12.66 -2.06
CA LEU A 54 12.23 12.99 -3.47
C LEU A 54 10.86 13.61 -3.77
N THR A 55 10.79 14.48 -4.77
CA THR A 55 9.55 15.20 -5.13
C THR A 55 8.40 14.27 -5.52
N ASP A 56 8.70 13.09 -6.06
CA ASP A 56 7.72 12.07 -6.47
C ASP A 56 7.06 11.33 -5.28
N SER A 57 7.51 11.55 -4.04
CA SER A 57 6.80 11.14 -2.83
C SER A 57 5.63 12.06 -2.47
N ALA A 58 5.50 13.22 -3.14
CA ALA A 58 4.50 14.23 -2.83
C ALA A 58 3.07 13.71 -2.70
N PRO A 59 2.55 12.76 -3.51
CA PRO A 59 1.18 12.30 -3.35
C PRO A 59 0.88 11.71 -1.96
N LEU A 60 1.82 10.98 -1.35
CA LEU A 60 1.62 10.43 0.01
C LEU A 60 1.61 11.52 1.07
N ILE A 61 2.55 12.46 0.97
CA ILE A 61 2.68 13.58 1.91
C ILE A 61 1.43 14.46 1.83
N ILE A 62 1.04 14.88 0.62
CA ILE A 62 -0.14 15.70 0.39
C ILE A 62 -1.42 14.98 0.83
N ALA A 63 -1.53 13.67 0.63
CA ALA A 63 -2.69 12.91 1.11
C ALA A 63 -2.82 12.95 2.64
N LYS A 64 -1.72 12.96 3.39
CA LYS A 64 -1.74 13.15 4.85
C LYS A 64 -2.03 14.60 5.23
N GLU A 65 -1.25 15.55 4.72
CA GLU A 65 -1.33 16.97 5.09
C GLU A 65 -2.66 17.64 4.69
N ARG A 66 -3.29 17.17 3.61
CA ARG A 66 -4.61 17.65 3.17
C ARG A 66 -5.76 16.82 3.72
N GLY A 67 -5.50 15.90 4.64
CA GLY A 67 -6.54 15.08 5.28
C GLY A 67 -7.27 14.14 4.33
N LEU A 68 -6.69 13.79 3.17
CA LEU A 68 -7.32 12.89 2.21
C LEU A 68 -7.44 11.47 2.77
N PHE A 69 -6.43 10.97 3.50
CA PHE A 69 -6.56 9.67 4.18
C PHE A 69 -7.70 9.68 5.21
N ALA A 70 -7.78 10.73 6.03
CA ALA A 70 -8.85 10.89 7.01
C ALA A 70 -10.24 10.97 6.34
N LYS A 71 -10.36 11.71 5.24
CA LYS A 71 -11.58 11.81 4.43
C LYS A 71 -12.11 10.44 4.00
N TYR A 72 -11.22 9.48 3.74
CA TYR A 72 -11.58 8.11 3.34
C TYR A 72 -11.48 7.08 4.50
N GLY A 73 -11.55 7.53 5.75
CA GLY A 73 -11.67 6.65 6.91
C GLY A 73 -10.36 6.12 7.50
N MET A 74 -9.21 6.63 7.05
CA MET A 74 -7.88 6.26 7.58
C MET A 74 -7.15 7.46 8.21
N PRO A 75 -7.65 8.04 9.32
CA PRO A 75 -7.04 9.23 9.93
C PRO A 75 -5.62 8.99 10.47
N ASP A 76 -5.32 7.74 10.82
CA ASP A 76 -4.13 7.37 11.60
C ASP A 76 -2.96 6.93 10.72
N VAL A 77 -3.01 7.17 9.40
CA VAL A 77 -1.90 6.88 8.48
C VAL A 77 -0.66 7.68 8.88
N GLU A 78 0.49 7.01 8.96
CA GLU A 78 1.80 7.62 9.19
C GLU A 78 2.56 7.67 7.87
N VAL A 79 3.17 8.82 7.55
CA VAL A 79 4.03 8.97 6.37
C VAL A 79 5.48 9.12 6.85
N ALA A 80 6.21 8.01 6.88
CA ALA A 80 7.48 7.87 7.57
C ALA A 80 8.68 8.04 6.62
N LYS A 81 9.56 9.01 6.90
CA LYS A 81 10.78 9.23 6.11
C LYS A 81 11.74 8.04 6.26
N GLN A 82 12.25 7.54 5.15
CA GLN A 82 13.26 6.48 5.08
C GLN A 82 14.62 7.09 4.75
N ALA A 83 15.70 6.51 5.29
CA ALA A 83 17.05 7.03 5.09
C ALA A 83 17.63 6.68 3.71
N SER A 84 17.28 5.51 3.18
CA SER A 84 17.77 4.99 1.90
C SER A 84 16.82 3.94 1.34
N TRP A 85 17.01 3.54 0.08
CA TRP A 85 16.27 2.42 -0.49
C TRP A 85 16.55 1.09 0.21
N GLY A 86 17.79 0.88 0.69
CA GLY A 86 18.12 -0.29 1.51
C GLY A 86 17.35 -0.33 2.83
N THR A 87 17.27 0.81 3.52
CA THR A 87 16.46 0.95 4.75
C THR A 87 14.97 0.77 4.47
N THR A 88 14.48 1.29 3.34
CA THR A 88 13.08 1.11 2.92
C THR A 88 12.74 -0.37 2.75
N ARG A 89 13.63 -1.13 2.09
CA ARG A 89 13.51 -2.58 1.98
C ARG A 89 13.49 -3.24 3.35
N ASP A 90 14.47 -2.95 4.20
CA ASP A 90 14.58 -3.59 5.53
C ASP A 90 13.34 -3.33 6.40
N ASN A 91 12.77 -2.12 6.33
CA ASN A 91 11.55 -1.77 7.07
C ASN A 91 10.28 -2.41 6.48
N LEU A 92 10.22 -2.64 5.16
CA LEU A 92 9.14 -3.43 4.56
C LEU A 92 9.22 -4.90 4.98
N GLU A 93 10.43 -5.48 5.03
CA GLU A 93 10.64 -6.84 5.54
C GLU A 93 10.25 -6.97 7.02
N LEU A 94 10.51 -5.93 7.81
CA LEU A 94 10.18 -5.90 9.23
C LEU A 94 8.66 -5.79 9.48
N GLY A 95 7.95 -5.02 8.65
CA GLY A 95 6.51 -4.74 8.80
C GLY A 95 6.18 -3.84 10.00
N SER A 96 5.05 -3.13 9.94
CA SER A 96 4.69 -2.16 10.99
C SER A 96 4.50 -2.78 12.38
N SER A 97 4.09 -4.06 12.46
CA SER A 97 3.93 -4.79 13.72
C SER A 97 5.22 -4.92 14.53
N ALA A 98 6.39 -4.81 13.87
CA ALA A 98 7.70 -4.85 14.50
C ALA A 98 8.47 -3.52 14.37
N GLY A 99 7.78 -2.41 14.08
CA GLY A 99 8.37 -1.08 13.97
C GLY A 99 8.90 -0.71 12.57
N GLY A 100 8.60 -1.54 11.56
CA GLY A 100 8.85 -1.25 10.15
C GLY A 100 7.72 -0.46 9.49
N ILE A 101 7.44 -0.76 8.21
CA ILE A 101 6.42 -0.09 7.40
C ILE A 101 5.56 -1.12 6.63
N ASP A 102 4.32 -0.76 6.31
CA ASP A 102 3.35 -1.61 5.60
C ASP A 102 3.43 -1.47 4.08
N GLY A 103 3.95 -0.34 3.61
CA GLY A 103 4.03 0.01 2.19
C GLY A 103 4.90 1.25 2.00
N ALA A 104 5.18 1.62 0.75
CA ALA A 104 6.05 2.77 0.48
C ALA A 104 5.81 3.43 -0.88
N HIS A 105 6.12 4.72 -0.96
CA HIS A 105 6.64 5.31 -2.19
C HIS A 105 7.96 4.61 -2.53
N ILE A 106 8.04 3.97 -3.70
CA ILE A 106 9.10 2.99 -3.99
C ILE A 106 9.46 2.92 -5.48
N LEU A 107 10.71 2.57 -5.77
CA LEU A 107 11.15 2.26 -7.13
C LEU A 107 10.38 1.05 -7.69
N THR A 108 9.78 1.20 -8.87
CA THR A 108 8.95 0.17 -9.55
C THR A 108 9.48 -1.27 -9.50
N PRO A 109 10.77 -1.57 -9.71
CA PRO A 109 11.24 -2.95 -9.67
C PRO A 109 11.29 -3.55 -8.27
N MET A 110 11.38 -2.74 -7.21
CA MET A 110 11.57 -3.25 -5.84
C MET A 110 10.40 -4.13 -5.37
N PRO A 111 9.12 -3.79 -5.55
CA PRO A 111 8.02 -4.71 -5.22
C PRO A 111 8.14 -6.08 -5.88
N TYR A 112 8.53 -6.16 -7.15
CA TYR A 112 8.76 -7.46 -7.83
C TYR A 112 9.94 -8.22 -7.22
N MET A 113 11.03 -7.52 -6.93
CA MET A 113 12.23 -8.12 -6.33
C MET A 113 11.99 -8.56 -4.88
N LEU A 114 11.19 -7.82 -4.11
CA LEU A 114 10.73 -8.21 -2.77
C LEU A 114 9.83 -9.45 -2.87
N HIS A 115 8.84 -9.43 -3.78
CA HIS A 115 7.90 -10.53 -4.00
C HIS A 115 8.61 -11.84 -4.31
N THR A 116 9.69 -11.79 -5.09
CA THR A 116 10.51 -12.96 -5.44
C THR A 116 11.62 -13.26 -4.42
N GLY A 117 11.83 -12.39 -3.43
CA GLY A 117 12.91 -12.49 -2.46
C GLY A 117 14.29 -12.07 -2.98
N ARG A 118 14.44 -11.61 -4.22
CA ARG A 118 15.76 -11.35 -4.85
C ARG A 118 16.63 -10.33 -4.10
N ILE A 119 16.01 -9.40 -3.38
CA ILE A 119 16.71 -8.33 -2.65
C ILE A 119 16.53 -8.40 -1.13
N THR A 120 15.73 -9.35 -0.63
CA THR A 120 15.45 -9.53 0.81
C THR A 120 16.56 -10.31 1.52
N LYS A 121 16.53 -10.29 2.85
CA LYS A 121 17.45 -11.11 3.66
C LYS A 121 17.18 -12.59 3.40
N ASN A 122 18.26 -13.35 3.20
CA ASN A 122 18.21 -14.81 2.96
C ASN A 122 17.31 -15.23 1.79
N ASN A 123 17.12 -14.34 0.79
CA ASN A 123 16.26 -14.54 -0.36
C ASN A 123 14.82 -14.94 -0.04
N GLN A 124 14.28 -14.50 1.10
CA GLN A 124 12.91 -14.86 1.51
C GLN A 124 11.88 -14.05 0.71
N PRO A 125 10.91 -14.68 0.03
CA PRO A 125 9.82 -13.98 -0.64
C PRO A 125 9.02 -13.11 0.33
N LEU A 126 8.87 -11.82 -0.01
CA LEU A 126 7.99 -10.89 0.68
C LEU A 126 6.91 -10.42 -0.30
N PRO A 127 5.72 -11.03 -0.31
CA PRO A 127 4.66 -10.69 -1.25
C PRO A 127 4.27 -9.21 -1.18
N MET A 128 4.43 -8.50 -2.29
CA MET A 128 4.07 -7.09 -2.44
C MET A 128 3.09 -6.89 -3.60
N ALA A 129 2.28 -5.83 -3.53
CA ALA A 129 1.40 -5.38 -4.60
C ALA A 129 1.76 -3.95 -5.04
N ILE A 130 1.65 -3.69 -6.34
CA ILE A 130 1.71 -2.33 -6.89
C ILE A 130 0.28 -1.82 -7.04
N LEU A 131 -0.09 -0.82 -6.25
CA LEU A 131 -1.45 -0.26 -6.24
C LEU A 131 -1.62 0.89 -7.23
N ALA A 132 -0.58 1.72 -7.40
CA ALA A 132 -0.65 2.89 -8.25
C ALA A 132 0.75 3.32 -8.73
N ARG A 133 0.78 4.11 -9.80
CA ARG A 133 1.95 4.87 -10.24
C ARG A 133 1.88 6.26 -9.61
N LEU A 134 2.87 6.64 -8.80
CA LEU A 134 2.89 7.95 -8.13
C LEU A 134 3.30 9.10 -9.08
N ASN A 135 4.21 8.85 -10.01
CA ASN A 135 4.68 9.83 -10.97
C ASN A 135 5.13 9.19 -12.29
N THR A 136 5.33 10.05 -13.28
CA THR A 136 6.18 9.80 -14.44
C THR A 136 7.23 10.90 -14.50
N ASN A 137 8.42 10.59 -15.02
CA ASN A 137 9.53 11.54 -15.19
C ASN A 137 10.02 12.16 -13.87
N GLY A 138 10.64 13.34 -13.94
CA GLY A 138 11.18 14.07 -12.77
C GLY A 138 12.54 13.60 -12.27
N GLN A 139 13.12 12.59 -12.91
CA GLN A 139 14.46 12.08 -12.64
C GLN A 139 15.45 12.75 -13.60
N GLY A 140 16.71 12.85 -13.20
CA GLY A 140 17.77 13.47 -14.01
C GLY A 140 19.07 12.70 -13.95
N ILE A 141 19.85 12.81 -15.02
CA ILE A 141 21.25 12.40 -15.06
C ILE A 141 22.09 13.67 -15.01
N SER A 142 22.93 13.79 -13.98
CA SER A 142 23.87 14.91 -13.83
C SER A 142 25.27 14.46 -14.21
N VAL A 143 26.06 15.38 -14.77
CA VAL A 143 27.46 15.14 -15.16
C VAL A 143 28.35 16.10 -14.38
N ALA A 144 29.50 15.63 -13.92
CA ALA A 144 30.48 16.44 -13.21
C ALA A 144 30.98 17.61 -14.08
N ASN A 145 31.24 18.77 -13.45
CA ASN A 145 31.72 19.97 -14.14
C ASN A 145 33.07 19.76 -14.86
N SER A 146 33.87 18.77 -14.43
CA SER A 146 35.12 18.36 -15.08
C SER A 146 34.95 17.80 -16.50
N HIS A 147 33.71 17.61 -16.95
CA HIS A 147 33.35 17.14 -18.29
C HIS A 147 32.56 18.19 -19.10
N ALA A 148 32.50 19.44 -18.62
CA ALA A 148 31.75 20.51 -19.28
C ALA A 148 32.26 20.82 -20.70
N ASP A 149 33.56 20.62 -20.95
CA ASP A 149 34.21 20.78 -22.26
C ASP A 149 33.68 19.81 -23.30
N LEU A 150 33.19 18.63 -22.88
CA LEU A 150 32.60 17.63 -23.74
C LEU A 150 31.22 18.03 -24.29
N LYS A 151 30.62 19.10 -23.75
CA LYS A 151 29.31 19.63 -24.17
C LYS A 151 28.25 18.53 -24.29
N ILE A 152 28.16 17.69 -23.25
CA ILE A 152 27.24 16.55 -23.23
C ILE A 152 25.80 17.04 -23.29
N GLY A 153 25.09 16.58 -24.32
CA GLY A 153 23.65 16.79 -24.49
C GLY A 153 22.92 15.46 -24.44
N LEU A 154 21.96 15.26 -25.35
CA LEU A 154 21.29 13.95 -25.50
C LEU A 154 22.23 12.86 -26.04
N ASP A 155 23.33 13.26 -26.68
CA ASP A 155 24.38 12.35 -27.12
C ASP A 155 25.49 12.27 -26.06
N ALA A 156 25.58 11.10 -25.42
CA ALA A 156 26.58 10.81 -24.39
C ALA A 156 27.83 10.09 -24.93
N LYS A 157 27.97 9.86 -26.26
CA LYS A 157 29.17 9.20 -26.84
C LYS A 157 30.50 9.82 -26.37
N PRO A 158 30.67 11.15 -26.25
CA PRO A 158 31.92 11.73 -25.78
C PRO A 158 32.30 11.33 -24.34
N LEU A 159 31.33 11.01 -23.47
CA LEU A 159 31.63 10.48 -22.12
C LEU A 159 32.26 9.09 -22.18
N ALA A 160 31.86 8.25 -23.15
CA ALA A 160 32.41 6.90 -23.26
C ALA A 160 33.92 6.93 -23.55
N ASP A 161 34.36 7.81 -24.46
CA ASP A 161 35.78 8.01 -24.74
C ASP A 161 36.54 8.55 -23.52
N ARG A 162 35.94 9.52 -22.83
CA ARG A 162 36.52 10.08 -21.62
C ARG A 162 36.68 9.04 -20.51
N PHE A 163 35.67 8.21 -20.28
CA PHE A 163 35.74 7.15 -19.28
C PHE A 163 36.75 6.07 -19.64
N ARG A 164 36.86 5.69 -20.92
CA ARG A 164 37.93 4.77 -21.38
C ARG A 164 39.33 5.32 -21.09
N GLN A 165 39.56 6.60 -21.33
CA GLN A 165 40.83 7.26 -21.00
C GLN A 165 41.10 7.30 -19.49
N LEU A 166 40.08 7.63 -18.68
CA LEU A 166 40.21 7.66 -17.22
C LEU A 166 40.58 6.30 -16.66
N VAL A 167 39.88 5.24 -17.08
CA VAL A 167 40.18 3.85 -16.72
C VAL A 167 41.61 3.47 -17.13
N ALA A 168 42.04 3.80 -18.35
CA ALA A 168 43.41 3.54 -18.81
C ALA A 168 44.48 4.30 -18.01
N SER A 169 44.14 5.46 -17.45
CA SER A 169 45.04 6.27 -16.62
C SER A 169 45.13 5.82 -15.16
N GLY A 170 44.47 4.73 -14.77
CA GLY A 170 44.42 4.24 -13.38
C GLY A 170 43.62 5.14 -12.43
N LYS A 171 43.02 6.21 -12.95
CA LYS A 171 42.03 7.02 -12.24
C LYS A 171 40.68 6.33 -12.43
N GLU A 172 40.33 5.44 -11.50
CA GLU A 172 38.98 4.88 -11.47
C GLU A 172 37.97 6.04 -11.58
N GLY A 173 37.03 5.92 -12.51
CA GLY A 173 36.06 6.94 -12.89
C GLY A 173 35.05 7.25 -11.78
N LYS A 174 35.53 7.66 -10.60
CA LYS A 174 34.76 8.42 -9.61
C LYS A 174 34.81 9.88 -10.05
N ALA A 175 34.02 10.18 -11.08
CA ALA A 175 33.57 11.52 -11.40
C ALA A 175 32.20 11.73 -10.76
#